data_AF-A0A2N2H7D0-F1
#
_entry.id   AF-A0A2N2H7D0-F1
#
_cell.length_a   1.000
_cell.length_b   1.000
_cell.length_c   1.000
_cell.angle_alpha   90.00
_cell.angle_beta   90.00
_cell.angle_gamma   90.00
#
_symmetry.space_group_name_H-M   'P 1'
#
loop_
_entity.id
_entity.type
_entity.pdbx_description
1 polymer ?
#
loop_
_entity_poly.entity_id
_entity_poly.type
_entity_poly.pdbx_seq_one_letter_code
_entity_poly.pdbx_strand_id
1 'polypeptide(L)'
;MVKKYTSTILLISLIALGSSGLMMMFLDSFAFQLRMHPVHNIFGIIMCISGCLYICLNFQPLKNYLKERQILIAGISLAVVLMFLYAIGLHRPIDPAFVDKIEGVMLELRHRR
;
A
#
# COMPACT_ATOMS: atom_id res chain seq x y z
N MET A 1 8.53 22.82 -17.91
CA MET A 1 8.57 23.34 -16.52
C MET A 1 7.59 22.61 -15.61
N VAL A 2 6.29 22.56 -15.93
CA VAL A 2 5.27 21.83 -15.11
C VAL A 2 5.69 20.40 -14.78
N LYS A 3 6.15 19.62 -15.77
CA LYS A 3 6.66 18.25 -15.55
C LYS A 3 7.73 18.14 -14.46
N LYS A 4 8.66 19.10 -14.42
CA LYS A 4 9.75 19.13 -13.43
C LYS A 4 9.20 19.43 -12.03
N TYR A 5 8.35 20.43 -11.91
CA TYR A 5 7.68 20.74 -10.64
C TYR A 5 6.83 19.58 -10.12
N THR A 6 6.01 18.97 -10.97
CA THR A 6 5.21 17.79 -10.59
C THR A 6 6.09 16.65 -10.11
N SER A 7 7.23 16.40 -10.78
CA SER A 7 8.18 15.38 -10.35
C SER A 7 8.82 15.70 -9.00
N THR A 8 9.20 16.95 -8.76
CA THR A 8 9.78 17.38 -7.48
C THR A 8 8.76 17.30 -6.34
N ILE A 9 7.52 17.77 -6.57
CA ILE A 9 6.44 17.68 -5.58
C ILE A 9 6.12 16.22 -5.26
N LEU A 10 6.06 15.35 -6.27
CA LEU A 10 5.85 13.91 -6.08
C LEU A 10 6.95 13.29 -5.22
N LEU A 11 8.21 13.62 -5.49
CA LEU A 11 9.36 13.13 -4.70
C LEU A 11 9.29 13.59 -3.24
N ILE A 12 9.04 14.88 -3.01
CA ILE A 12 8.93 15.43 -1.65
C ILE A 12 7.75 14.80 -0.90
N SER A 13 6.61 14.65 -1.58
CA SER A 13 5.42 14.03 -0.98
C SER A 13 5.65 12.57 -0.63
N LEU A 14 6.38 11.81 -1.46
CA LEU A 14 6.75 10.43 -1.19
C LEU A 14 7.65 10.33 0.06
N ILE A 15 8.66 11.20 0.17
CA ILE A 15 9.55 11.24 1.34
C ILE A 15 8.74 11.58 2.60
N ALA A 16 7.87 12.58 2.54
CA ALA A 16 7.03 13.00 3.66
C ALA A 16 6.04 11.89 4.08
N LEU A 17 5.38 11.23 3.13
CA LEU A 17 4.45 10.15 3.39
C LEU A 17 5.15 8.91 3.96
N GLY A 18 6.27 8.51 3.35
CA GLY A 18 7.05 7.37 3.79
C GLY A 18 7.64 7.58 5.19
N SER A 19 8.25 8.74 5.44
CA SER A 19 8.82 9.05 6.76
C SER A 19 7.75 9.17 7.85
N SER A 20 6.63 9.85 7.59
CA SER A 20 5.52 9.93 8.55
C SER A 20 4.87 8.57 8.84
N GLY A 21 4.69 7.73 7.81
CA GLY A 21 4.14 6.39 7.97
C GLY A 21 5.04 5.46 8.79
N LEU A 22 6.35 5.46 8.51
CA LEU A 22 7.33 4.74 9.32
C LEU A 22 7.32 5.25 10.76
N MET A 23 7.31 6.58 10.96
CA MET A 23 7.30 7.18 12.29
C MET A 23 6.06 6.75 13.08
N MET A 24 4.88 6.70 12.45
CA MET A 24 3.65 6.21 13.09
C MET A 24 3.68 4.70 13.41
N MET A 25 4.38 3.89 12.60
CA MET A 25 4.55 2.46 12.84
C MET A 25 5.53 2.17 13.99
N PHE A 26 6.56 2.99 14.18
CA PHE A 26 7.56 2.78 15.24
C PHE A 26 7.22 3.48 16.56
N LEU A 27 6.43 4.55 16.55
CA LEU A 27 6.03 5.30 17.74
C LEU A 27 4.57 4.98 18.07
N ASP A 28 4.36 3.92 18.85
CA ASP A 28 3.06 3.36 19.25
C ASP A 28 2.23 4.24 20.22
N SER A 29 2.52 5.55 20.31
CA SER A 29 1.72 6.46 21.13
C SER A 29 0.47 6.92 20.38
N PHE A 30 -0.70 6.62 20.92
CA PHE A 30 -1.99 7.06 20.36
C PHE A 30 -2.06 8.59 20.17
N ALA A 31 -1.54 9.36 21.11
CA ALA A 31 -1.49 10.83 21.01
C ALA A 31 -0.59 11.31 19.87
N PHE A 32 0.50 10.58 19.60
CA PHE A 32 1.40 10.85 18.49
C PHE A 32 0.75 10.49 17.15
N GLN A 33 0.11 9.32 17.07
CA GLN A 33 -0.65 8.90 15.89
C GLN A 33 -1.76 9.89 15.55
N LEU A 34 -2.52 10.39 16.53
CA LEU A 34 -3.60 11.37 16.30
C LEU A 34 -3.10 12.69 15.70
N ARG A 35 -1.87 13.12 16.05
CA ARG A 35 -1.25 14.34 15.54
C ARG A 35 -0.64 14.16 14.15
N MET A 36 -0.04 12.99 13.89
CA MET A 36 0.63 12.71 12.62
C MET A 36 -0.29 12.17 11.54
N HIS A 37 -1.41 11.54 11.89
CA HIS A 37 -2.38 11.00 10.93
C HIS A 37 -2.93 12.06 9.96
N PRO A 38 -3.31 13.28 10.38
CA PRO A 38 -3.68 14.35 9.45
C PRO A 38 -2.55 14.75 8.50
N VAL A 39 -1.31 14.83 9.01
CA VAL A 39 -0.12 15.19 8.22
C VAL A 39 0.14 14.13 7.15
N HIS A 40 0.13 12.86 7.55
CA HIS A 40 0.28 11.71 6.65
C HIS A 40 -0.80 11.73 5.56
N ASN A 41 -2.06 11.94 5.92
CA ASN A 41 -3.16 11.98 4.96
C ASN A 41 -3.04 13.13 3.96
N ILE A 42 -2.66 14.34 4.40
CA ILE A 42 -2.48 15.49 3.50
C ILE A 42 -1.38 15.19 2.47
N PHE A 43 -0.22 14.72 2.92
CA PHE A 43 0.85 14.33 2.00
C PHE A 43 0.45 13.17 1.10
N GLY A 44 -0.40 12.26 1.56
CA GLY A 44 -0.95 11.16 0.77
C GLY A 44 -1.82 11.69 -0.37
N ILE A 45 -2.71 12.63 -0.10
CA ILE A 45 -3.55 13.28 -1.11
C ILE A 45 -2.69 14.02 -2.13
N ILE A 46 -1.72 14.82 -1.67
CA ILE A 46 -0.81 15.56 -2.56
C ILE A 46 -0.01 14.59 -3.44
N MET A 47 0.48 13.49 -2.87
CA MET A 47 1.20 12.45 -3.60
C MET A 47 0.31 11.79 -4.67
N CYS A 48 -0.94 11.47 -4.35
CA CYS A 48 -1.90 10.90 -5.31
C CYS A 48 -2.18 11.86 -6.48
N ILE A 49 -2.47 13.13 -6.19
CA ILE A 49 -2.73 14.15 -7.23
C ILE A 49 -1.48 14.34 -8.10
N SER A 50 -0.32 14.49 -7.48
CA SER A 50 0.95 14.68 -8.17
C SER A 50 1.34 13.46 -9.00
N GLY A 51 1.07 12.25 -8.51
CA GLY A 51 1.29 10.99 -9.21
C GLY A 51 0.41 10.88 -10.46
N CYS A 52 -0.89 11.19 -10.33
CA CYS A 52 -1.80 11.22 -11.47
C CYS A 52 -1.34 12.24 -12.52
N LEU A 53 -1.01 13.46 -12.11
CA LEU A 53 -0.48 14.49 -13.01
C LEU A 53 0.84 14.05 -13.66
N TYR A 54 1.75 13.43 -12.90
CA TYR A 54 3.02 12.94 -13.42
C TYR A 54 2.82 11.89 -14.51
N ILE A 55 1.92 10.93 -14.28
CA ILE A 55 1.57 9.90 -15.25
C ILE A 55 0.92 10.52 -16.49
N CYS A 56 -0.08 11.40 -16.33
CA CYS A 56 -0.75 12.07 -17.44
C CYS A 56 0.23 12.88 -18.30
N LEU A 57 1.10 13.66 -17.67
CA LEU A 57 2.08 14.49 -18.37
C LEU A 57 3.19 13.67 -19.05
N ASN A 58 3.45 12.44 -18.58
CA ASN A 58 4.48 11.55 -19.12
C ASN A 58 3.89 10.26 -19.72
N PHE A 59 2.63 10.31 -20.16
CA PHE A 59 1.91 9.12 -20.63
C PHE A 59 2.55 8.49 -21.88
N GLN A 60 2.95 9.33 -22.85
CA GLN A 60 3.57 8.87 -24.10
C GLN A 60 4.87 8.07 -23.85
N PRO A 61 5.89 8.60 -23.13
CA PRO A 61 7.09 7.83 -22.83
C PRO A 61 6.81 6.62 -21.91
N LEU A 62 5.87 6.73 -20.97
CA LEU A 62 5.48 5.61 -20.10
C LEU A 62 4.88 4.46 -20.90
N LYS A 63 3.97 4.75 -21.85
CA LYS A 63 3.36 3.75 -22.73
C LYS A 63 4.42 3.04 -23.57
N ASN A 64 5.38 3.79 -24.12
CA ASN A 64 6.46 3.21 -24.92
C ASN A 64 7.37 2.32 -24.06
N TYR A 65 7.72 2.76 -22.85
CA TYR A 65 8.53 1.98 -21.91
C TYR A 65 7.83 0.67 -21.48
N LEU A 66 6.53 0.71 -21.24
CA LEU A 66 5.75 -0.46 -20.84
C LEU A 66 5.60 -1.48 -21.97
N LYS A 67 5.46 -1.04 -23.23
CA LYS A 67 5.31 -1.95 -24.38
C LYS A 67 6.46 -2.94 -24.53
N GLU A 68 7.69 -2.50 -24.27
CA GLU A 68 8.88 -3.32 -24.41
C GLU A 68 9.15 -4.23 -23.21
N ARG A 69 8.47 -4.01 -22.08
CA ARG A 69 8.76 -4.69 -20.81
C ARG A 69 7.57 -5.49 -20.29
N GLN A 70 7.26 -6.58 -21.00
CA GLN A 70 6.17 -7.52 -20.68
C GLN A 70 6.24 -8.05 -19.23
N ILE A 71 7.44 -8.31 -18.70
CA ILE A 71 7.65 -8.76 -17.31
C ILE A 71 7.14 -7.72 -16.31
N LEU A 72 7.33 -6.43 -16.60
CA LEU A 72 6.87 -5.34 -15.74
C LEU A 72 5.34 -5.25 -15.70
N ILE A 73 4.70 -5.44 -16.86
CA ILE A 73 3.23 -5.50 -16.96
C ILE A 73 2.69 -6.68 -16.15
N ALA A 74 3.30 -7.87 -16.31
CA ALA A 74 2.92 -9.06 -15.54
C ALA A 74 3.12 -8.86 -14.02
N GLY A 75 4.19 -8.19 -13.61
CA GLY A 75 4.40 -7.84 -12.21
C GLY A 75 3.33 -6.91 -11.65
N ILE A 76 2.96 -5.87 -12.41
CA ILE A 76 1.89 -4.94 -12.00
C ILE A 76 0.55 -5.68 -11.91
N SER A 77 0.21 -6.52 -12.89
CA SER A 77 -1.06 -7.26 -12.87
C SER A 77 -1.12 -8.23 -11.68
N LEU A 78 -0.02 -8.94 -11.38
CA LEU A 78 0.06 -9.83 -10.22
C LEU A 78 -0.07 -9.07 -8.90
N ALA A 79 0.54 -7.89 -8.78
CA ALA A 79 0.42 -7.05 -7.59
C ALA A 79 -1.03 -6.59 -7.35
N VAL A 80 -1.75 -6.23 -8.43
CA VAL A 80 -3.18 -5.88 -8.35
C VAL A 80 -4.02 -7.08 -7.92
N VAL A 81 -3.77 -8.27 -8.47
CA VAL A 81 -4.44 -9.50 -8.05
C VAL A 81 -4.16 -9.79 -6.57
N LEU A 82 -2.92 -9.66 -6.12
CA LEU A 82 -2.55 -9.84 -4.71
C LEU A 82 -3.31 -8.87 -3.80
N MET A 83 -3.37 -7.59 -4.16
CA MET A 83 -4.12 -6.58 -3.41
C MET A 83 -5.61 -6.94 -3.29
N PHE A 84 -6.21 -7.42 -4.38
CA PHE A 84 -7.61 -7.85 -4.39
C PHE A 84 -7.85 -9.09 -3.51
N LEU A 85 -6.96 -10.07 -3.57
CA LEU A 85 -7.02 -11.27 -2.71
C LEU A 85 -6.89 -10.92 -1.23
N TYR A 86 -6.00 -9.99 -0.87
CA TYR A 86 -5.89 -9.48 0.50
C TYR A 86 -7.18 -8.80 0.95
N ALA A 87 -7.77 -7.94 0.10
CA ALA A 87 -9.03 -7.27 0.42
C ALA A 87 -10.17 -8.27 0.65
N ILE A 88 -10.25 -9.34 -0.15
CA ILE A 88 -11.23 -10.42 0.05
C ILE A 88 -10.95 -11.14 1.37
N GLY A 89 -9.69 -11.49 1.64
CA GLY A 89 -9.29 -12.20 2.86
C GLY A 89 -9.67 -11.43 4.13
N LEU A 90 -9.50 -10.10 4.14
CA LEU A 90 -9.84 -9.25 5.27
C LEU A 90 -11.35 -9.10 5.51
N HIS A 91 -12.17 -9.14 4.45
CA HIS A 91 -13.62 -8.98 4.56
C HIS A 91 -14.39 -10.29 4.67
N ARG A 92 -13.73 -11.45 4.47
CA ARG A 92 -14.40 -12.74 4.56
C ARG A 92 -14.73 -13.03 6.02
N PRO A 93 -16.01 -13.10 6.42
CA PRO A 93 -16.36 -13.52 7.76
C PRO A 93 -15.94 -14.98 7.93
N ILE A 94 -15.21 -15.26 9.00
CA ILE A 94 -14.82 -16.62 9.36
C ILE A 94 -15.86 -17.12 10.35
N ASP A 95 -16.40 -18.31 10.10
CA ASP A 95 -17.31 -18.97 11.02
C ASP A 95 -16.57 -19.30 12.33
N PRO A 96 -16.98 -18.75 13.48
CA PRO A 96 -16.30 -18.99 14.75
C PRO A 96 -16.26 -20.48 15.12
N ALA A 97 -17.28 -21.27 14.74
CA ALA A 97 -17.27 -22.71 14.98
C ALA A 97 -16.17 -23.44 14.19
N PHE A 98 -15.79 -22.92 13.02
CA PHE A 98 -14.68 -23.44 12.23
C PHE A 98 -13.33 -23.06 12.85
N VAL A 99 -13.21 -21.85 13.42
CA VAL A 99 -12.01 -21.38 14.12
C VAL A 99 -11.74 -22.26 15.34
N ASP A 100 -12.74 -22.43 16.21
CA ASP A 100 -12.63 -23.24 17.44
C ASP A 100 -12.22 -24.68 17.13
N LYS A 101 -12.75 -25.24 16.03
CA LYS A 101 -12.39 -26.59 15.58
C LYS A 101 -10.93 -26.68 15.16
N ILE A 102 -10.41 -25.70 14.43
CA ILE A 102 -9.00 -25.70 13.99
C ILE A 102 -8.06 -25.43 15.17
N GLU A 103 -8.42 -24.53 16.08
CA GLU A 103 -7.64 -24.25 17.30
C GLU A 103 -7.56 -25.48 18.21
N GLY A 104 -8.67 -26.19 18.40
CA GLY A 104 -8.71 -27.46 19.14
C GLY A 104 -7.77 -28.52 18.55
N VAL A 105 -7.80 -28.70 17.22
CA VAL A 105 -6.88 -29.63 16.53
C VAL A 105 -5.43 -29.19 16.64
N MET A 106 -5.13 -27.89 16.54
CA MET A 106 -3.77 -27.38 16.74
C MET A 106 -3.26 -27.60 18.16
N LEU A 107 -4.12 -27.44 19.17
CA LEU A 107 -3.78 -27.68 20.57
C LEU A 107 -3.49 -29.17 20.84
N GLU A 108 -4.30 -30.09 20.28
CA GLU A 108 -4.02 -31.52 20.36
C GLU A 108 -2.69 -31.90 19.69
N LEU A 109 -2.40 -31.35 18.51
CA LEU A 109 -1.13 -31.60 17.81
C LEU A 109 0.08 -31.03 18.56
N ARG A 110 -0.09 -29.90 19.26
CA ARG A 110 0.95 -29.32 20.13
C ARG A 110 1.20 -30.18 21.36
N HIS A 111 0.16 -30.79 21.95
CA HIS A 111 0.32 -31.67 23.10
C HIS A 111 0.92 -33.04 22.78
N ARG A 112 0.87 -33.48 21.52
CA ARG A 112 1.48 -34.74 21.06
C ARG A 112 2.95 -34.62 20.64
N ARG A 113 3.53 -33.42 20.64
CA ARG A 113 4.93 -33.17 20.26
C ARG A 113 5.74 -32.79 21.49
#